data_AF-A0A3R5TGG8-F1
#
_entry.id   AF-A0A3R5TGG8-F1
#
_cell.length_a   1.000
_cell.length_b   1.000
_cell.length_c   1.000
_cell.angle_alpha   90.00
_cell.angle_beta   90.00
_cell.angle_gamma   90.00
#
_symmetry.space_group_name_H-M   'P 1'
#
loop_
_entity.id
_entity.type
_entity.pdbx_description
1 polymer ?
#
loop_
_entity_poly.entity_id
_entity_poly.type
_entity_poly.pdbx_seq_one_letter_code
_entity_poly.pdbx_strand_id
1 'polypeptide(L)'
;LCKLMKWKLTRGKFRPRLEQMVKENSEEDVLKASKKAFSVLPNVSEAIKALSVLRAIGPATASAVLAAGAPKHAAFMADESMLALPGLKPLAYTPAFYARYMDQVKGIVKQLNKEASVKWTPHDVEIALWTYYTLKTLEPDMLKTAIKRKAEKEEKSPVKQRRRKKESD
;
A
#
# COMPACT_ATOMS: atom_id res chain seq x y z
N LEU A 1 -1.59 13.38 -14.17
CA LEU A 1 -2.63 13.21 -13.12
C LEU A 1 -3.86 12.43 -13.60
N CYS A 2 -4.51 12.82 -14.71
CA CYS A 2 -5.74 12.16 -15.20
C CYS A 2 -5.60 10.65 -15.45
N LYS A 3 -4.48 10.21 -16.03
CA LYS A 3 -4.18 8.77 -16.21
C LYS A 3 -4.23 7.98 -14.89
N LEU A 4 -3.65 8.55 -13.82
CA LEU A 4 -3.68 7.95 -12.49
C LEU A 4 -5.09 7.90 -11.92
N MET A 5 -5.90 8.95 -12.12
CA MET A 5 -7.31 8.92 -11.69
C MET A 5 -8.08 7.81 -12.42
N LYS A 6 -7.92 7.69 -13.74
CA LYS A 6 -8.57 6.64 -14.55
C LYS A 6 -8.19 5.24 -14.03
N TRP A 7 -6.91 4.99 -13.79
CA TRP A 7 -6.44 3.74 -13.17
C TRP A 7 -7.02 3.55 -11.78
N LYS A 8 -6.98 4.56 -10.92
CA LYS A 8 -7.50 4.46 -9.55
C LYS A 8 -8.98 4.09 -9.54
N LEU A 9 -9.78 4.61 -10.47
CA LEU A 9 -11.20 4.29 -10.56
C LEU A 9 -11.49 2.84 -10.96
N THR A 10 -10.50 2.09 -11.49
CA THR A 10 -10.64 0.64 -11.66
C THR A 10 -10.39 -0.13 -10.35
N ARG A 11 -9.91 0.55 -9.30
CA ARG A 11 -9.70 0.00 -7.96
C ARG A 11 -10.72 0.56 -6.97
N GLY A 12 -11.51 -0.33 -6.34
CA GLY A 12 -12.49 0.03 -5.33
C GLY A 12 -13.77 0.66 -5.89
N LYS A 13 -14.40 1.54 -5.12
CA LYS A 13 -15.71 2.12 -5.49
C LYS A 13 -15.60 3.10 -6.65
N PHE A 14 -16.21 2.75 -7.78
CA PHE A 14 -16.27 3.59 -8.97
C PHE A 14 -17.03 4.91 -8.71
N ARG A 15 -16.39 6.04 -9.02
CA ARG A 15 -16.91 7.41 -8.82
C ARG A 15 -16.62 8.26 -10.07
N PRO A 16 -17.44 8.15 -11.13
CA PRO A 16 -17.14 8.72 -12.45
C PRO A 16 -16.96 10.25 -12.45
N ARG A 17 -17.65 10.95 -11.54
CA ARG A 17 -17.53 12.41 -11.39
C ARG A 17 -16.10 12.87 -11.09
N LEU A 18 -15.28 12.04 -10.42
CA LEU A 18 -13.90 12.40 -10.10
C LEU A 18 -13.01 12.52 -11.34
N GLU A 19 -13.32 11.77 -12.42
CA GLU A 19 -12.56 11.84 -13.67
C GLU A 19 -12.80 13.15 -14.42
N GLN A 20 -14.01 13.70 -14.36
CA GLN A 20 -14.29 15.03 -14.92
C GLN A 20 -13.62 16.12 -14.08
N MET A 21 -13.81 16.06 -12.76
CA MET A 21 -13.29 17.06 -11.83
C MET A 21 -11.76 17.15 -11.82
N VAL A 22 -11.04 16.03 -12.01
CA VAL A 22 -9.57 16.05 -12.00
C VAL A 22 -8.99 16.79 -13.21
N LYS A 23 -9.73 16.84 -14.34
CA LYS A 23 -9.31 17.55 -15.57
C LYS A 23 -9.38 19.07 -15.42
N GLU A 24 -10.12 19.57 -14.43
CA GLU A 24 -10.24 21.00 -14.17
C GLU A 24 -9.02 21.60 -13.46
N ASN A 25 -8.07 20.77 -13.00
CA ASN A 25 -6.82 21.27 -12.44
C ASN A 25 -5.89 21.73 -13.56
N SER A 26 -5.33 22.93 -13.44
CA SER A 26 -4.32 23.45 -14.37
C SER A 26 -3.00 22.66 -14.26
N GLU A 27 -2.20 22.66 -15.33
CA GLU A 27 -0.87 22.03 -15.30
C GLU A 27 0.05 22.70 -14.26
N GLU A 28 -0.06 24.03 -14.12
CA GLU A 28 0.71 24.81 -13.16
C GLU A 28 0.38 24.39 -11.71
N ASP A 29 -0.90 24.29 -11.37
CA ASP A 29 -1.33 23.87 -10.02
C ASP A 29 -0.86 22.45 -9.71
N VAL A 30 -0.98 21.53 -10.68
CA VAL A 30 -0.52 20.15 -10.53
C VAL A 30 0.99 20.11 -10.30
N LEU A 31 1.77 20.89 -11.06
CA LEU A 31 3.22 20.96 -10.90
C LEU A 31 3.61 21.56 -9.55
N LYS A 32 2.97 22.65 -9.14
CA LYS A 32 3.22 23.33 -7.86
C LYS A 32 2.89 22.42 -6.67
N ALA A 33 1.71 21.81 -6.67
CA ALA A 33 1.27 20.90 -5.62
C ALA A 33 2.15 19.65 -5.52
N SER A 34 2.48 19.03 -6.67
CA SER A 34 3.34 17.84 -6.69
C SER A 34 4.77 18.14 -6.24
N LYS A 35 5.41 19.21 -6.73
CA LYS A 35 6.74 19.63 -6.28
C LYS A 35 6.79 19.81 -4.77
N LYS A 36 5.81 20.53 -4.20
CA LYS A 36 5.69 20.73 -2.75
C LYS A 36 5.50 19.41 -2.01
N ALA A 37 4.65 18.52 -2.54
CA ALA A 37 4.37 17.24 -1.88
C ALA A 37 5.58 16.31 -1.84
N PHE A 38 6.36 16.26 -2.93
CA PHE A 38 7.57 15.43 -2.98
C PHE A 38 8.73 16.03 -2.17
N SER A 39 8.84 17.36 -2.07
CA SER A 39 9.93 18.00 -1.30
C SER A 39 9.82 17.82 0.21
N VAL A 40 8.61 17.54 0.73
CA VAL A 40 8.39 17.34 2.18
C VAL A 40 8.49 15.88 2.62
N LEU A 41 8.71 14.94 1.70
CA LEU A 41 8.97 13.54 2.07
C LEU A 41 10.24 13.43 2.93
N PRO A 42 10.29 12.52 3.92
CA PRO A 42 9.35 11.43 4.18
C PRO A 42 8.12 11.80 5.03
N ASN A 43 7.81 13.08 5.23
CA ASN A 43 6.59 13.50 5.92
C ASN A 43 5.35 13.33 5.03
N VAL A 44 4.77 12.13 5.09
CA VAL A 44 3.59 11.76 4.30
C VAL A 44 2.34 12.57 4.62
N SER A 45 2.18 13.05 5.86
CA SER A 45 1.01 13.86 6.24
C SER A 45 1.02 15.21 5.51
N GLU A 46 2.17 15.90 5.50
CA GLU A 46 2.32 17.15 4.76
C GLU A 46 2.28 16.95 3.25
N ALA A 47 2.82 15.83 2.74
CA ALA A 47 2.74 15.49 1.33
C ALA A 47 1.29 15.28 0.86
N ILE A 48 0.47 14.59 1.66
CA ILE A 48 -0.97 14.43 1.38
C ILE A 48 -1.67 15.78 1.37
N LYS A 49 -1.45 16.62 2.39
CA LYS A 49 -2.05 17.97 2.46
C LYS A 49 -1.68 18.80 1.23
N ALA A 50 -0.41 18.75 0.81
CA ALA A 50 0.07 19.49 -0.36
C ALA A 50 -0.60 19.05 -1.67
N LEU A 51 -0.90 17.76 -1.84
CA LEU A 51 -1.65 17.25 -3.00
C LEU A 51 -3.16 17.49 -2.90
N SER A 52 -3.71 17.51 -1.68
CA SER A 52 -5.14 17.63 -1.45
C SER A 52 -5.74 19.02 -1.69
N VAL A 53 -4.91 19.98 -2.07
CA VAL A 53 -5.37 21.28 -2.60
C VAL A 53 -5.96 21.13 -4.01
N LEU A 54 -5.61 20.07 -4.73
CA LEU A 54 -6.09 19.80 -6.09
C LEU A 54 -7.52 19.25 -6.06
N ARG A 55 -8.33 19.67 -7.03
CA ARG A 55 -9.71 19.22 -7.18
C ARG A 55 -9.76 17.71 -7.44
N ALA A 56 -10.68 17.03 -6.75
CA ALA A 56 -10.86 15.57 -6.75
C ALA A 56 -9.70 14.75 -6.15
N ILE A 57 -8.74 15.39 -5.48
CA ILE A 57 -7.59 14.73 -4.86
C ILE A 57 -7.76 14.70 -3.33
N GLY A 58 -8.51 13.73 -2.81
CA GLY A 58 -8.49 13.43 -1.36
C GLY A 58 -7.27 12.60 -0.93
N PRO A 59 -7.11 12.29 0.37
CA PRO A 59 -5.99 11.48 0.88
C PRO A 59 -5.79 10.16 0.12
N ALA A 60 -6.90 9.50 -0.26
CA ALA A 60 -6.82 8.29 -1.07
C ALA A 60 -6.14 8.50 -2.43
N THR A 61 -6.50 9.56 -3.17
CA THR A 61 -5.86 9.83 -4.46
C THR A 61 -4.45 10.37 -4.29
N ALA A 62 -4.22 11.21 -3.29
CA ALA A 62 -2.91 11.75 -2.98
C ALA A 62 -1.91 10.63 -2.64
N SER A 63 -2.29 9.63 -1.84
CA SER A 63 -1.42 8.49 -1.53
C SER A 63 -1.08 7.64 -2.77
N ALA A 64 -1.99 7.52 -3.74
CA ALA A 64 -1.70 6.86 -5.02
C ALA A 64 -0.63 7.63 -5.82
N VAL A 65 -0.73 8.97 -5.85
CA VAL A 65 0.28 9.82 -6.49
C VAL A 65 1.64 9.64 -5.81
N LEU A 66 1.68 9.63 -4.47
CA LEU A 66 2.91 9.44 -3.71
C LEU A 66 3.50 8.04 -3.90
N ALA A 67 2.69 6.99 -3.90
CA ALA A 67 3.16 5.63 -4.13
C ALA A 67 3.77 5.46 -5.54
N ALA A 68 3.17 6.08 -6.55
CA ALA A 68 3.68 6.05 -7.92
C ALA A 68 5.00 6.83 -8.08
N GLY A 69 5.15 7.99 -7.43
CA GLY A 69 6.34 8.84 -7.58
C GLY A 69 7.45 8.58 -6.55
N ALA A 70 7.12 8.02 -5.39
CA ALA A 70 8.03 7.80 -4.27
C ALA A 70 7.70 6.49 -3.51
N PRO A 71 7.74 5.32 -4.18
CA PRO A 71 7.32 4.03 -3.60
C PRO A 71 8.11 3.64 -2.35
N LYS A 72 9.35 4.13 -2.23
CA LYS A 72 10.22 3.95 -1.05
C LYS A 72 9.73 4.67 0.20
N HIS A 73 8.85 5.67 0.05
CA HIS A 73 8.40 6.54 1.14
C HIS A 73 6.90 6.43 1.42
N ALA A 74 6.09 6.00 0.44
CA ALA A 74 4.65 6.01 0.53
C ALA A 74 4.02 4.73 -0.02
N ALA A 75 2.96 4.27 0.66
CA ALA A 75 2.05 3.24 0.22
C ALA A 75 0.73 3.86 -0.25
N PHE A 76 0.04 3.22 -1.19
CA PHE A 76 -1.29 3.62 -1.62
C PHE A 76 -2.34 3.16 -0.59
N MET A 77 -3.21 4.05 -0.11
CA MET A 77 -4.28 3.66 0.84
C MET A 77 -5.48 3.01 0.12
N ALA A 78 -5.27 1.87 -0.53
CA ALA A 78 -6.36 1.06 -1.06
C ALA A 78 -7.20 0.48 0.08
N ASP A 79 -8.53 0.42 -0.08
CA ASP A 79 -9.45 -0.09 0.95
C ASP A 79 -9.05 -1.51 1.39
N GLU A 80 -8.74 -2.37 0.43
CA GLU A 80 -8.33 -3.76 0.65
C GLU A 80 -7.02 -3.83 1.45
N SER A 81 -6.05 -2.96 1.14
CA SER A 81 -4.78 -2.92 1.87
C SER A 81 -4.95 -2.45 3.32
N MET A 82 -5.85 -1.49 3.56
CA MET A 82 -6.17 -1.00 4.90
C MET A 82 -6.96 -2.05 5.70
N LEU A 83 -7.89 -2.75 5.05
CA LEU A 83 -8.70 -3.81 5.66
C LEU A 83 -7.92 -5.09 5.97
N ALA A 84 -6.79 -5.32 5.28
CA ALA A 84 -5.86 -6.40 5.57
C ALA A 84 -5.13 -6.20 6.91
N LEU A 85 -5.11 -4.98 7.43
CA LEU A 85 -4.39 -4.64 8.65
C LEU A 85 -5.30 -4.61 9.89
N PRO A 86 -4.84 -5.14 11.03
CA PRO A 86 -5.60 -5.11 12.27
C PRO A 86 -5.70 -3.68 12.84
N GLY A 87 -6.85 -3.36 13.45
CA GLY A 87 -7.04 -2.10 14.17
C GLY A 87 -7.32 -0.86 13.31
N LEU A 88 -7.41 -0.99 11.98
CA LEU A 88 -7.74 0.11 11.06
C LEU A 88 -9.23 0.14 10.67
N LYS A 89 -10.13 -0.13 11.63
CA LYS A 89 -11.59 -0.07 11.42
C LYS A 89 -12.25 0.91 12.40
N PRO A 90 -13.30 1.65 12.00
CA PRO A 90 -13.81 1.77 10.63
C PRO A 90 -12.83 2.50 9.70
N LEU A 91 -12.91 2.26 8.40
CA LEU A 91 -12.07 2.97 7.42
C LEU A 91 -12.40 4.47 7.45
N ALA A 92 -11.37 5.31 7.43
CA ALA A 92 -11.52 6.75 7.23
C ALA A 92 -10.50 7.26 6.21
N TYR A 93 -10.92 8.26 5.43
CA TYR A 93 -10.13 8.80 4.33
C TYR A 93 -9.51 10.15 4.70
N THR A 94 -8.87 10.22 5.87
CA THR A 94 -8.27 11.44 6.42
C THR A 94 -6.74 11.34 6.48
N PRO A 95 -6.01 12.48 6.52
CA PRO A 95 -4.55 12.45 6.68
C PRO A 95 -4.08 11.73 7.95
N ALA A 96 -4.80 11.88 9.06
CA ALA A 96 -4.49 11.19 10.31
C ALA A 96 -4.68 9.67 10.19
N PHE A 97 -5.72 9.22 9.50
CA PHE A 97 -5.90 7.79 9.23
C PHE A 97 -4.75 7.26 8.36
N TYR A 98 -4.38 7.99 7.31
CA TYR A 98 -3.26 7.62 6.45
C TYR A 98 -1.93 7.54 7.19
N ALA A 99 -1.66 8.45 8.14
CA ALA A 99 -0.46 8.39 8.97
C ALA A 99 -0.39 7.08 9.77
N ARG A 100 -1.48 6.69 10.45
CA ARG A 100 -1.55 5.42 11.19
C ARG A 100 -1.37 4.19 10.29
N TYR A 101 -1.97 4.22 9.10
CA TYR A 101 -1.77 3.19 8.08
C TYR A 101 -0.28 3.09 7.68
N MET A 102 0.35 4.22 7.38
CA MET A 102 1.77 4.27 7.03
C MET A 102 2.69 3.83 8.16
N ASP A 103 2.34 4.07 9.41
CA ASP A 103 3.13 3.60 10.56
C ASP A 103 3.13 2.07 10.66
N GLN A 104 1.97 1.43 10.46
CA GLN A 104 1.89 -0.04 10.40
C GLN A 104 2.67 -0.58 9.20
N VAL A 105 2.51 0.02 8.02
CA VAL A 105 3.26 -0.37 6.81
C VAL A 105 4.77 -0.25 7.04
N LYS A 106 5.26 0.84 7.63
CA LYS A 106 6.68 1.01 7.98
C LYS A 106 7.17 -0.05 8.96
N GLY A 107 6.35 -0.43 9.93
CA GLY A 107 6.63 -1.54 10.85
C GLY A 107 6.86 -2.86 10.09
N ILE A 108 5.96 -3.18 9.15
CA ILE A 108 6.07 -4.38 8.30
C ILE A 108 7.31 -4.31 7.41
N VAL A 109 7.57 -3.18 6.75
CA VAL A 109 8.78 -2.96 5.93
C VAL A 109 10.04 -3.21 6.75
N LYS A 110 10.10 -2.67 7.97
CA LYS A 110 11.25 -2.87 8.88
C LYS A 110 11.42 -4.34 9.25
N GLN A 111 10.33 -5.07 9.49
CA GLN A 111 10.39 -6.48 9.82
C GLN A 111 10.86 -7.32 8.62
N LEU A 112 10.24 -7.15 7.45
CA LEU A 112 10.58 -7.91 6.25
C LEU A 112 12.03 -7.69 5.82
N ASN A 113 12.52 -6.45 5.91
CA ASN A 113 13.89 -6.12 5.53
C ASN A 113 14.97 -6.63 6.50
N LYS A 114 14.62 -7.23 7.65
CA LYS A 114 15.60 -7.94 8.49
C LYS A 114 15.96 -9.32 7.95
N GLU A 115 15.03 -9.96 7.25
CA GLU A 115 15.11 -11.38 6.87
C GLU A 115 15.13 -11.58 5.36
N ALA A 116 14.63 -10.61 4.59
CA ALA A 116 14.51 -10.72 3.15
C ALA A 116 15.84 -10.43 2.43
N SER A 117 16.12 -11.22 1.39
CA SER A 117 17.20 -10.96 0.43
C SER A 117 16.90 -9.80 -0.52
N VAL A 118 15.62 -9.42 -0.62
CA VAL A 118 15.14 -8.31 -1.45
C VAL A 118 14.64 -7.19 -0.55
N LYS A 119 14.97 -5.95 -0.91
CA LYS A 119 14.55 -4.76 -0.17
C LYS A 119 13.09 -4.44 -0.46
N TRP A 120 12.25 -4.58 0.55
CA TRP A 120 10.85 -4.19 0.55
C TRP A 120 10.69 -2.68 0.73
N THR A 121 9.80 -2.10 -0.06
CA THR A 121 9.34 -0.72 0.08
C THR A 121 7.93 -0.67 0.69
N PRO A 122 7.49 0.50 1.20
CA PRO A 122 6.09 0.69 1.58
C PRO A 122 5.09 0.29 0.49
N HIS A 123 5.37 0.61 -0.77
CA HIS A 123 4.48 0.23 -1.87
C HIS A 123 4.44 -1.29 -2.10
N ASP A 124 5.57 -2.00 -1.97
CA ASP A 124 5.59 -3.48 -2.10
C ASP A 124 4.73 -4.14 -1.02
N VAL A 125 4.81 -3.63 0.21
CA VAL A 125 3.99 -4.10 1.34
C VAL A 125 2.51 -3.83 1.06
N GLU A 126 2.16 -2.66 0.53
CA GLU A 126 0.79 -2.35 0.14
C GLU A 126 0.23 -3.30 -0.92
N ILE A 127 0.99 -3.57 -1.98
CA ILE A 127 0.59 -4.52 -3.02
C ILE A 127 0.40 -5.92 -2.44
N ALA A 128 1.28 -6.35 -1.52
CA ALA A 128 1.16 -7.64 -0.85
C ALA A 128 -0.11 -7.72 0.01
N LEU A 129 -0.41 -6.67 0.78
CA LEU A 129 -1.64 -6.57 1.60
C LEU A 129 -2.89 -6.57 0.72
N TRP A 130 -2.90 -5.77 -0.34
CA TRP A 130 -4.00 -5.73 -1.32
C TRP A 130 -4.22 -7.10 -1.98
N THR A 131 -3.15 -7.75 -2.42
CA THR A 131 -3.20 -9.09 -3.04
C THR A 131 -3.75 -10.12 -2.06
N TYR A 132 -3.27 -10.12 -0.82
CA TYR A 132 -3.76 -11.02 0.22
C TYR A 132 -5.25 -10.86 0.45
N TYR A 133 -5.72 -9.62 0.64
CA TYR A 133 -7.14 -9.35 0.88
C TYR A 133 -7.99 -9.75 -0.32
N THR A 134 -7.56 -9.42 -1.54
CA THR A 134 -8.27 -9.73 -2.77
C THR A 134 -8.39 -11.25 -2.97
N LEU A 135 -7.30 -12.00 -2.81
CA LEU A 135 -7.33 -13.46 -2.89
C LEU A 135 -8.21 -14.08 -1.80
N LYS A 136 -8.14 -13.56 -0.58
CA LYS A 136 -8.99 -14.03 0.53
C LYS A 136 -10.48 -13.87 0.21
N THR A 137 -10.86 -12.78 -0.46
CA THR A 137 -12.25 -12.47 -0.80
C THR A 137 -12.75 -13.18 -2.06
N LEU A 138 -11.93 -13.24 -3.11
CA LEU A 138 -12.35 -13.76 -4.42
C LEU A 138 -12.05 -15.25 -4.60
N GLU A 139 -10.90 -15.73 -4.10
CA GLU A 139 -10.41 -17.09 -4.32
C GLU A 139 -9.77 -17.70 -3.05
N PRO A 140 -10.56 -17.91 -1.98
CA PRO A 140 -10.04 -18.34 -0.68
C PRO A 140 -9.31 -19.69 -0.73
N ASP A 141 -9.71 -20.61 -1.62
CA ASP A 141 -9.07 -21.93 -1.73
C ASP A 141 -7.71 -21.87 -2.41
N MET A 142 -7.51 -20.92 -3.34
CA MET A 142 -6.19 -20.64 -3.89
C MET A 142 -5.26 -20.12 -2.79
N LEU A 143 -5.75 -19.23 -1.93
CA LEU A 143 -4.98 -18.71 -0.80
C LEU A 143 -4.59 -19.82 0.19
N LYS A 144 -5.54 -20.70 0.58
CA LYS A 144 -5.25 -21.86 1.44
C LYS A 144 -4.18 -22.76 0.82
N THR A 145 -4.28 -23.02 -0.48
CA THR A 145 -3.32 -23.84 -1.23
C THR A 145 -1.94 -23.21 -1.24
N ALA A 146 -1.85 -21.89 -1.48
CA ALA A 146 -0.59 -21.16 -1.46
C ALA A 146 0.08 -21.20 -0.08
N ILE A 147 -0.69 -21.02 1.00
CA ILE A 147 -0.20 -21.08 2.39
C ILE A 147 0.31 -22.49 2.69
N LYS A 148 -0.45 -23.53 2.34
CA LYS A 148 -0.04 -24.94 2.54
C LYS A 148 1.28 -25.25 1.82
N ARG A 149 1.40 -24.87 0.53
CA ARG A 149 2.64 -25.05 -0.25
C ARG A 149 3.83 -24.35 0.37
N LYS A 150 3.64 -23.17 0.95
CA LYS A 150 4.72 -22.44 1.65
C LYS A 150 5.17 -23.19 2.91
N ALA A 151 4.23 -23.65 3.74
CA ALA A 151 4.53 -24.42 4.95
C ALA A 151 5.33 -25.69 4.62
N GLU A 152 4.92 -26.43 3.59
CA GLU A 152 5.63 -27.64 3.13
C GLU A 152 7.06 -27.33 2.64
N LYS A 153 7.27 -26.21 1.94
CA LYS A 153 8.62 -25.79 1.50
C LYS A 153 9.51 -25.40 2.67
N GLU A 154 8.97 -24.70 3.67
CA GLU A 154 9.74 -24.35 4.86
C GLU A 154 10.11 -25.59 5.69
N GLU A 155 9.19 -26.56 5.83
CA GLU A 155 9.43 -27.81 6.56
C GLU A 155 10.50 -28.67 5.87
N LYS A 156 10.56 -28.65 4.54
CA LYS A 156 11.59 -29.33 3.74
C LYS A 156 12.92 -28.56 3.65
N SER A 157 13.04 -27.38 4.27
CA SER A 157 14.28 -26.61 4.20
C SER A 157 15.42 -27.28 5.00
N PRO A 158 16.67 -27.32 4.48
CA PRO A 158 17.80 -27.99 5.13
C PRO A 158 18.08 -27.47 6.55
N VAL A 159 17.74 -26.20 6.81
CA VAL A 159 17.93 -25.52 8.10
C VAL A 159 16.96 -26.06 9.16
N LYS A 160 15.67 -26.28 8.83
CA LYS A 160 14.69 -26.84 9.77
C LYS A 160 14.86 -28.36 9.93
N GLN A 161 15.21 -29.08 8.87
CA GLN A 161 15.51 -30.53 8.97
C GLN A 161 16.73 -30.83 9.86
N ARG A 162 17.78 -30.00 9.80
CA ARG A 162 18.95 -30.11 10.70
C ARG A 162 18.62 -29.79 12.16
N ARG A 163 17.71 -28.85 12.43
CA ARG A 163 17.25 -28.55 13.80
C ARG A 163 16.42 -29.69 14.40
N ARG A 164 15.46 -30.25 13.65
CA ARG A 164 14.67 -31.40 14.13
C ARG A 164 15.54 -32.62 14.45
N LYS A 165 16.54 -32.94 13.61
CA LYS A 165 17.47 -34.06 13.91
C LYS A 165 18.27 -33.84 15.20
N LYS A 166 18.67 -32.61 15.52
CA LYS A 166 19.39 -32.27 16.76
C LYS A 166 18.54 -32.28 18.03
N GLU A 167 17.21 -32.19 17.91
CA GLU A 167 16.27 -32.30 19.05
C GLU A 167 15.80 -33.75 19.27
N SER A 168 16.18 -34.68 18.37
CA SER A 168 15.82 -36.10 18.40
C SER A 168 16.93 -37.00 18.96
N ASP A 169 18.13 -36.44 19.18
CA ASP A 169 19.33 -37.07 19.76
C ASP A 169 19.53 -36.52 21.19
#